data_AF-A0A7S4JXR0-F1
#
_entry.id   AF-A0A7S4JXR0-F1
#
_cell.length_a   1.000
_cell.length_b   1.000
_cell.length_c   1.000
_cell.angle_alpha   90.00
_cell.angle_beta   90.00
_cell.angle_gamma   90.00
#
_symmetry.space_group_name_H-M   'P 1'
#
loop_
_entity.id
_entity.type
_entity.pdbx_description
1 polymer ?
#
loop_
_entity_poly.entity_id
_entity_poly.type
_entity_poly.pdbx_seq_one_letter_code
_entity_poly.pdbx_strand_id
1 'polypeptide(L)'
;MFCLLLPFGWISSLSVFLMRHTTPKAMLSALLVHLFEVTRDGNKAEQGRILPLLVSAYPDMQPWQVRKAAFMDHGNARDSTKTEERIFSDFYYSYLSYLLDPEEGNEGARRDHSLVEEWCQLSISDHQFKDTSGGTVDKLNNFHSVASKKGDDWVLYHRDLPMLMDLSMEIGDIELALDLATEIITQPPHCHNSNDLLRALLHLRFIGESTIQSSDLADRHSLQVLRRTILNFNMMATSKLESARKSISMSEELIRLLESCAKPDVLRTTEREQAFVTLVAENASPKDVITTLAKWNRSNAASVTVMPALRSSLTWGARGGVQKELSGALMRIRQARGHDRHVMMKDTHDWQHFPGHKQALSGVADGRIWQKLMSGDARIKK
;
A
#
# COMPACT_ATOMS: atom_id res chain seq x y z
N MET A 1 6.98 21.37 -59.09
CA MET A 1 6.12 22.31 -58.33
C MET A 1 4.70 22.15 -58.85
N PHE A 2 3.94 21.22 -58.27
CA PHE A 2 2.50 21.08 -58.47
C PHE A 2 1.93 20.77 -57.09
N CYS A 3 1.29 21.78 -56.49
CA CYS A 3 0.46 21.61 -55.30
C CYS A 3 -0.87 21.03 -55.75
N LEU A 4 -1.16 19.77 -55.39
CA LEU A 4 -2.50 19.22 -55.42
C LEU A 4 -3.04 19.25 -53.99
N LEU A 5 -3.82 20.29 -53.71
CA LEU A 5 -4.73 20.36 -52.57
C LEU A 5 -5.89 19.39 -52.86
N LEU A 6 -5.96 18.28 -52.15
CA LEU A 6 -7.15 17.43 -52.12
C LEU A 6 -8.17 18.00 -51.12
N PRO A 7 -9.47 18.03 -51.45
CA PRO A 7 -10.48 18.70 -50.62
C PRO A 7 -10.94 17.80 -49.47
N PHE A 8 -10.92 18.40 -48.27
CA PHE A 8 -11.34 17.90 -46.96
C PHE A 8 -12.83 17.50 -46.83
N GLY A 9 -13.58 17.31 -47.92
CA GLY A 9 -15.05 17.21 -47.91
C GLY A 9 -15.67 15.82 -48.09
N TRP A 10 -14.86 14.77 -48.29
CA TRP A 10 -15.40 13.46 -48.70
C TRP A 10 -15.76 12.53 -47.53
N ILE A 11 -15.15 12.70 -46.36
CA ILE A 11 -15.40 11.84 -45.19
C ILE A 11 -16.77 12.15 -44.55
N SER A 12 -17.21 13.41 -44.60
CA SER A 12 -18.53 13.85 -44.10
C SER A 12 -19.71 13.42 -44.99
N SER A 13 -19.49 13.17 -46.28
CA SER A 13 -20.56 12.71 -47.18
C SER A 13 -20.67 11.18 -47.25
N LEU A 14 -19.58 10.43 -47.11
CA LEU A 14 -19.64 8.96 -47.11
C LEU A 14 -20.26 8.42 -45.81
N SER A 15 -19.98 9.06 -44.67
CA SER A 15 -20.55 8.70 -43.36
C SER A 15 -22.07 8.89 -43.33
N VAL A 16 -22.58 9.97 -43.92
CA VAL A 16 -24.03 10.25 -44.01
C VAL A 16 -24.73 9.35 -45.04
N PHE A 17 -24.04 8.96 -46.12
CA PHE A 17 -24.63 8.14 -47.19
C PHE A 17 -24.68 6.64 -46.82
N LEU A 18 -23.68 6.11 -46.13
CA LEU A 18 -23.70 4.73 -45.61
C LEU A 18 -24.72 4.55 -44.46
N MET A 19 -25.02 5.61 -43.70
CA MET A 19 -25.97 5.59 -42.58
C MET A 19 -27.43 5.30 -42.96
N ARG A 20 -27.86 5.47 -44.22
CA ARG A 20 -29.27 5.35 -44.59
C ARG A 20 -29.73 3.97 -45.08
N HIS A 21 -28.82 3.06 -45.44
CA HIS A 21 -29.21 1.81 -46.11
C HIS A 21 -28.45 0.54 -45.68
N THR A 22 -27.62 0.60 -44.64
CA THR A 22 -26.85 -0.56 -44.16
C THR A 22 -27.34 -1.01 -42.79
N THR A 23 -27.35 -2.32 -42.55
CA THR A 23 -27.72 -2.85 -41.22
C THR A 23 -26.65 -2.45 -40.20
N PRO A 24 -27.00 -2.23 -38.91
CA PRO A 24 -26.03 -1.82 -37.88
C PRO A 24 -24.79 -2.72 -37.81
N LYS A 25 -24.95 -4.02 -38.11
CA LYS A 25 -23.85 -4.99 -38.19
C LYS A 25 -22.89 -4.73 -39.36
N ALA A 26 -23.41 -4.36 -40.53
CA ALA A 26 -22.59 -4.00 -41.68
C ALA A 26 -21.82 -2.69 -41.45
N MET A 27 -22.44 -1.73 -40.76
CA MET A 27 -21.78 -0.47 -40.37
C MET A 27 -20.64 -0.69 -39.39
N LEU A 28 -20.88 -1.47 -38.33
CA LEU A 28 -19.85 -1.82 -37.36
C LEU A 28 -18.69 -2.57 -38.02
N SER A 29 -18.98 -3.52 -38.90
CA SER A 29 -17.95 -4.25 -39.64
C SER A 29 -17.11 -3.32 -40.52
N ALA A 30 -17.73 -2.40 -41.26
CA ALA A 30 -17.01 -1.44 -42.11
C ALA A 30 -16.16 -0.46 -41.27
N LEU A 31 -16.68 -0.03 -40.12
CA LEU A 31 -15.96 0.86 -39.22
C LEU A 31 -14.76 0.15 -38.57
N LEU A 32 -14.90 -1.11 -38.16
CA LEU A 32 -13.79 -1.91 -37.64
C LEU A 32 -12.70 -2.16 -38.70
N VAL A 33 -13.08 -2.39 -39.97
CA VAL A 33 -12.12 -2.51 -41.08
C VAL A 33 -11.38 -1.19 -41.32
N HIS A 34 -12.11 -0.07 -41.37
CA HIS A 34 -11.49 1.25 -41.56
C HIS A 34 -10.58 1.63 -40.38
N LEU A 35 -10.99 1.29 -39.17
CA LEU A 35 -10.21 1.49 -37.96
C LEU A 35 -8.92 0.66 -37.97
N PHE A 36 -8.95 -0.57 -38.50
CA PHE A 36 -7.75 -1.37 -38.74
C PHE A 36 -6.80 -0.69 -39.73
N GLU A 37 -7.30 -0.17 -40.86
CA GLU A 37 -6.48 0.54 -41.84
C GLU A 37 -5.81 1.78 -41.23
N VAL A 38 -6.58 2.61 -40.51
CA VAL A 38 -6.08 3.80 -39.83
C VAL A 38 -5.05 3.46 -38.74
N THR A 39 -5.21 2.31 -38.08
CA THR A 39 -4.26 1.81 -37.08
C THR A 39 -2.95 1.39 -37.74
N ARG A 40 -3.04 0.59 -38.81
CA ARG A 40 -1.88 0.12 -39.58
C ARG A 40 -1.08 1.26 -40.19
N ASP A 41 -1.77 2.29 -40.69
CA ASP A 41 -1.13 3.44 -41.33
C ASP A 41 -0.51 4.41 -40.30
N GLY A 42 -0.70 4.16 -38.99
CA GLY A 42 -0.12 4.96 -37.90
C GLY A 42 -0.64 6.39 -37.81
N ASN A 43 -1.80 6.67 -38.42
CA ASN A 43 -2.35 8.03 -38.50
C ASN A 43 -3.03 8.47 -37.18
N LYS A 44 -2.22 8.88 -36.20
CA LYS A 44 -2.71 9.31 -34.86
C LYS A 44 -3.81 10.37 -34.89
N ALA A 45 -3.78 11.29 -35.85
CA ALA A 45 -4.78 12.36 -35.97
C ALA A 45 -6.16 11.83 -36.37
N GLU A 46 -6.19 10.78 -37.20
CA GLU A 46 -7.43 10.12 -37.61
C GLU A 46 -7.92 9.15 -36.53
N GLN A 47 -7.01 8.44 -35.85
CA GLN A 47 -7.33 7.63 -34.66
C GLN A 47 -8.04 8.48 -33.59
N GLY A 48 -7.51 9.67 -33.28
CA GLY A 48 -8.13 10.59 -32.32
C GLY A 48 -9.51 11.11 -32.71
N ARG A 49 -9.90 11.01 -33.99
CA ARG A 49 -11.26 11.35 -34.45
C ARG A 49 -12.21 10.16 -34.43
N ILE A 50 -11.70 8.97 -34.78
CA ILE A 50 -12.52 7.75 -34.88
C ILE A 50 -12.83 7.17 -33.50
N LEU A 51 -11.88 7.19 -32.56
CA LEU A 51 -12.07 6.58 -31.24
C LEU A 51 -13.23 7.19 -30.43
N PRO A 52 -13.37 8.52 -30.29
CA PRO A 52 -14.52 9.11 -29.61
C PRO A 52 -15.85 8.77 -30.29
N LEU A 53 -15.86 8.76 -31.63
CA LEU A 53 -17.05 8.39 -32.42
C LEU A 53 -17.43 6.93 -32.21
N LEU A 54 -16.45 6.04 -32.08
CA LEU A 54 -16.69 4.62 -31.85
C LEU A 54 -17.28 4.37 -30.45
N VAL A 55 -16.70 4.98 -29.42
CA VAL A 55 -17.20 4.88 -28.04
C VAL A 55 -18.61 5.46 -27.91
N SER A 56 -18.86 6.62 -28.51
CA SER A 56 -20.16 7.30 -28.45
C SER A 56 -21.25 6.62 -29.30
N ALA A 57 -20.93 6.14 -30.51
CA ALA A 57 -21.91 5.55 -31.41
C ALA A 57 -22.19 4.07 -31.12
N TYR A 58 -21.23 3.35 -30.50
CA TYR A 58 -21.35 1.92 -30.20
C TYR A 58 -20.92 1.59 -28.76
N PRO A 59 -21.63 2.12 -27.75
CA PRO A 59 -21.29 1.89 -26.34
C PRO A 59 -21.40 0.42 -25.91
N ASP A 60 -22.21 -0.38 -26.61
CA ASP A 60 -22.39 -1.82 -26.34
C ASP A 60 -21.27 -2.69 -26.93
N MET A 61 -20.39 -2.09 -27.74
CA MET A 61 -19.31 -2.82 -28.38
C MET A 61 -18.34 -3.33 -27.31
N GLN A 62 -18.17 -4.65 -27.30
CA GLN A 62 -17.36 -5.30 -26.29
C GLN A 62 -15.87 -5.06 -26.59
N PRO A 63 -15.04 -4.76 -25.57
CA PRO A 63 -13.61 -4.52 -25.74
C PRO A 63 -12.88 -5.65 -26.51
N TRP A 64 -13.26 -6.91 -26.27
CA TRP A 64 -12.70 -8.05 -27.01
C TRP A 64 -13.02 -8.02 -28.50
N GLN A 65 -14.10 -7.36 -28.96
CA GLN A 65 -14.42 -7.20 -30.38
C GLN A 65 -13.45 -6.22 -31.05
N VAL A 66 -13.12 -5.12 -30.38
CA VAL A 66 -12.11 -4.15 -30.84
C VAL A 66 -10.74 -4.80 -30.85
N ARG A 67 -10.39 -5.48 -29.75
CA ARG A 67 -9.15 -6.25 -29.65
C ARG A 67 -9.05 -7.26 -30.80
N LYS A 68 -10.09 -8.08 -30.98
CA LYS A 68 -10.13 -9.07 -32.05
C LYS A 68 -9.99 -8.43 -33.43
N ALA A 69 -10.67 -7.31 -33.70
CA ALA A 69 -10.53 -6.59 -34.97
C ALA A 69 -9.12 -6.02 -35.19
N ALA A 70 -8.48 -5.52 -34.14
CA ALA A 70 -7.10 -5.05 -34.19
C ALA A 70 -6.11 -6.19 -34.48
N PHE A 71 -6.38 -7.41 -34.00
CA PHE A 71 -5.48 -8.57 -34.13
C PHE A 71 -5.88 -9.60 -35.22
N MET A 72 -6.99 -9.39 -35.95
CA MET A 72 -7.64 -10.46 -36.73
C MET A 72 -6.94 -10.89 -38.03
N ASP A 73 -5.96 -10.16 -38.53
CA ASP A 73 -5.31 -10.48 -39.82
C ASP A 73 -3.96 -11.20 -39.68
N HIS A 74 -3.54 -11.58 -38.46
CA HIS A 74 -2.30 -12.35 -38.25
C HIS A 74 -2.45 -13.86 -38.44
N GLY A 75 -3.55 -14.31 -39.07
CA GLY A 75 -3.91 -15.72 -39.25
C GLY A 75 -2.90 -16.59 -40.02
N ASN A 76 -1.80 -16.03 -40.55
CA ASN A 76 -0.69 -16.77 -41.16
C ASN A 76 0.70 -16.13 -40.96
N ALA A 77 0.82 -15.03 -40.21
CA ALA A 77 2.10 -14.32 -40.08
C ALA A 77 2.87 -14.86 -38.86
N ARG A 78 3.73 -15.87 -39.09
CA ARG A 78 4.79 -16.26 -38.15
C ARG A 78 5.82 -15.13 -37.88
N ASP A 79 5.68 -13.99 -38.57
CA ASP A 79 6.55 -12.82 -38.53
C ASP A 79 5.77 -11.54 -38.21
N SER A 80 4.80 -11.54 -37.26
CA SER A 80 4.34 -10.28 -36.69
C SER A 80 5.56 -9.58 -36.09
N THR A 81 5.90 -8.41 -36.64
CA THR A 81 7.03 -7.65 -36.09
C THR A 81 6.61 -7.12 -34.73
N LYS A 82 7.52 -7.10 -33.74
CA LYS A 82 7.27 -6.49 -32.41
C LYS A 82 6.70 -5.07 -32.49
N THR A 83 6.97 -4.38 -33.60
CA THR A 83 6.44 -3.06 -33.92
C THR A 83 4.93 -3.06 -34.16
N GLU A 84 4.40 -4.04 -34.89
CA GLU A 84 2.96 -4.15 -35.17
C GLU A 84 2.17 -4.44 -33.89
N GLU A 85 2.63 -5.39 -33.07
CA GLU A 85 2.02 -5.71 -31.77
C GLU A 85 1.95 -4.49 -30.86
N ARG A 86 3.00 -3.66 -30.87
CA ARG A 86 3.03 -2.40 -30.12
C ARG A 86 2.01 -1.38 -30.64
N ILE A 87 1.91 -1.20 -31.95
CA ILE A 87 0.93 -0.28 -32.57
C ILE A 87 -0.50 -0.69 -32.21
N PHE A 88 -0.83 -1.97 -32.29
CA PHE A 88 -2.16 -2.46 -31.91
C PHE A 88 -2.44 -2.36 -30.41
N SER A 89 -1.43 -2.61 -29.57
CA SER A 89 -1.53 -2.42 -28.12
C SER A 89 -1.80 -0.96 -27.77
N ASP A 90 -1.07 -0.01 -28.37
CA ASP A 90 -1.27 1.43 -28.15
C ASP A 90 -2.64 1.90 -28.65
N PHE A 91 -3.12 1.37 -29.77
CA PHE A 91 -4.46 1.64 -30.27
C PHE A 91 -5.54 1.14 -29.30
N TYR A 92 -5.44 -0.13 -28.88
CA TYR A 92 -6.41 -0.73 -27.96
C TYR A 92 -6.42 0.01 -26.61
N TYR A 93 -5.24 0.39 -26.12
CA TYR A 93 -5.12 1.22 -24.92
C TYR A 93 -5.80 2.58 -25.07
N SER A 94 -5.62 3.24 -26.23
CA SER A 94 -6.27 4.51 -26.53
C SER A 94 -7.79 4.35 -26.53
N TYR A 95 -8.31 3.29 -27.16
CA TYR A 95 -9.73 2.95 -27.12
C TYR A 95 -10.25 2.79 -25.69
N LEU A 96 -9.56 2.00 -24.85
CA LEU A 96 -9.94 1.82 -23.45
C LEU A 96 -9.92 3.14 -22.68
N SER A 97 -8.95 4.00 -22.94
CA SER A 97 -8.84 5.30 -22.27
C SER A 97 -10.02 6.22 -22.59
N TYR A 98 -10.50 6.24 -23.84
CA TYR A 98 -11.75 6.96 -24.19
C TYR A 98 -12.99 6.28 -23.60
N LEU A 99 -13.04 4.95 -23.61
CA LEU A 99 -14.18 4.21 -23.07
C LEU A 99 -14.33 4.39 -21.55
N LEU A 100 -13.21 4.49 -20.84
CA LEU A 100 -13.12 4.61 -19.39
C LEU A 100 -12.91 6.06 -18.91
N ASP A 101 -12.93 7.04 -19.81
CA ASP A 101 -12.82 8.45 -19.48
C ASP A 101 -13.91 8.85 -18.46
N PRO A 102 -13.58 9.62 -17.41
CA PRO A 102 -14.54 9.96 -16.35
C PRO A 102 -15.67 10.89 -16.83
N GLU A 103 -15.43 11.73 -17.84
CA GLU A 103 -16.39 12.75 -18.32
C GLU A 103 -17.22 12.25 -19.51
N GLU A 104 -16.56 11.65 -20.51
CA GLU A 104 -17.19 11.29 -21.79
C GLU A 104 -17.38 9.78 -21.98
N GLY A 105 -16.75 8.96 -21.12
CA GLY A 105 -16.74 7.50 -21.25
C GLY A 105 -18.03 6.82 -20.80
N ASN A 106 -18.08 5.50 -20.97
CA ASN A 106 -19.21 4.66 -20.59
C ASN A 106 -19.16 4.29 -19.09
N GLU A 107 -20.22 4.61 -18.34
CA GLU A 107 -20.29 4.29 -16.91
C GLU A 107 -20.27 2.79 -16.63
N GLY A 108 -20.99 1.99 -17.42
CA GLY A 108 -21.02 0.54 -17.27
C GLY A 108 -19.63 -0.09 -17.45
N ALA A 109 -18.86 0.41 -18.42
CA ALA A 109 -17.47 0.02 -18.64
C ALA A 109 -16.57 0.37 -17.44
N ARG A 110 -16.72 1.56 -16.85
CA ARG A 110 -15.98 1.95 -15.64
C ARG A 110 -16.32 1.09 -14.41
N ARG A 111 -17.50 0.46 -14.40
CA ARG A 111 -17.93 -0.47 -13.35
C ARG A 111 -17.60 -1.93 -13.64
N ASP A 112 -17.10 -2.25 -14.84
CA ASP A 112 -16.65 -3.59 -15.20
C ASP A 112 -15.27 -3.87 -14.61
N HIS A 113 -15.21 -4.84 -13.69
CA HIS A 113 -14.00 -5.23 -13.00
C HIS A 113 -12.88 -5.66 -13.96
N SER A 114 -13.20 -6.57 -14.90
CA SER A 114 -12.20 -7.15 -15.81
C SER A 114 -11.65 -6.11 -16.78
N LEU A 115 -12.49 -5.16 -17.20
CA LEU A 115 -12.07 -4.11 -18.10
C LEU A 115 -11.16 -3.09 -17.41
N VAL A 116 -11.52 -2.64 -16.20
CA VAL A 116 -10.69 -1.72 -15.42
C VAL A 116 -9.36 -2.38 -15.05
N GLU A 117 -9.37 -3.67 -14.71
CA GLU A 117 -8.15 -4.45 -14.48
C GLU A 117 -7.23 -4.47 -15.71
N GLU A 118 -7.75 -4.84 -16.88
CA GLU A 118 -6.98 -4.88 -18.13
C GLU A 118 -6.39 -3.50 -18.45
N TRP A 119 -7.19 -2.43 -18.28
CA TRP A 119 -6.72 -1.06 -18.51
C TRP A 119 -5.64 -0.63 -17.53
N CYS A 120 -5.75 -1.00 -16.25
CA CYS A 120 -4.71 -0.71 -15.25
C CYS A 120 -3.41 -1.47 -15.56
N GLN A 121 -3.49 -2.75 -15.96
CA GLN A 121 -2.33 -3.54 -16.36
C GLN A 121 -1.63 -2.93 -17.59
N LEU A 122 -2.40 -2.52 -18.61
CA LEU A 122 -1.85 -1.85 -19.80
C LEU A 122 -1.29 -0.45 -19.48
N SER A 123 -1.82 0.21 -18.44
CA SER A 123 -1.33 1.52 -17.98
C SER A 123 0.06 1.43 -17.35
N ILE A 124 0.41 0.29 -16.72
CA ILE A 124 1.71 0.09 -16.08
C ILE A 124 2.72 -0.69 -16.93
N SER A 125 2.28 -1.38 -17.98
CA SER A 125 3.14 -2.26 -18.80
C SER A 125 4.29 -1.53 -19.49
N ASP A 126 4.10 -0.26 -19.87
CA ASP A 126 5.14 0.59 -20.47
C ASP A 126 6.15 1.13 -19.44
N HIS A 127 5.84 1.09 -18.14
CA HIS A 127 6.75 1.57 -17.09
C HIS A 127 8.05 0.75 -17.04
N GLN A 128 8.04 -0.47 -17.57
CA GLN A 128 9.24 -1.33 -17.66
C GLN A 128 10.22 -0.89 -18.77
N PHE A 129 9.81 -0.03 -19.72
CA PHE A 129 10.66 0.45 -20.82
C PHE A 129 10.94 1.96 -20.69
N LYS A 130 12.10 2.31 -20.11
CA LYS A 130 12.61 3.69 -19.91
C LYS A 130 13.01 4.45 -21.19
N ASP A 131 12.39 4.17 -22.35
CA ASP A 131 12.83 4.77 -23.61
C ASP A 131 12.09 6.08 -23.93
N THR A 132 12.72 7.18 -23.50
CA THR A 132 12.96 8.41 -24.27
C THR A 132 12.16 8.60 -25.58
N SER A 133 10.91 9.01 -25.51
CA SER A 133 10.28 9.84 -26.56
C SER A 133 8.95 10.47 -26.12
N GLY A 134 9.04 11.56 -25.34
CA GLY A 134 8.24 12.79 -25.50
C GLY A 134 6.71 12.76 -25.62
N GLY A 135 6.00 11.66 -25.34
CA GLY A 135 4.54 11.59 -25.49
C GLY A 135 3.80 10.67 -24.51
N THR A 136 4.49 10.08 -23.54
CA THR A 136 3.98 9.07 -22.58
C THR A 136 3.45 9.66 -21.27
N VAL A 137 2.84 10.86 -21.30
CA VAL A 137 2.46 11.55 -20.06
C VAL A 137 1.19 11.01 -19.37
N ASP A 138 0.28 10.27 -20.03
CA ASP A 138 -0.99 9.93 -19.34
C ASP A 138 -1.26 8.44 -19.04
N LYS A 139 -0.37 7.48 -19.34
CA LYS A 139 -0.62 6.08 -18.97
C LYS A 139 -0.62 5.87 -17.45
N LEU A 140 0.43 6.36 -16.78
CA LEU A 140 0.52 6.23 -15.33
C LEU A 140 -0.53 7.09 -14.60
N ASN A 141 -0.88 8.25 -15.15
CA ASN A 141 -1.94 9.09 -14.61
C ASN A 141 -3.29 8.36 -14.65
N ASN A 142 -3.60 7.64 -15.73
CA ASN A 142 -4.81 6.81 -15.82
C ASN A 142 -4.88 5.75 -14.71
N PHE A 143 -3.77 5.05 -14.44
CA PHE A 143 -3.70 4.15 -13.30
C PHE A 143 -3.94 4.89 -11.98
N HIS A 144 -3.32 6.06 -11.78
CA HIS A 144 -3.53 6.86 -10.57
C HIS A 144 -4.97 7.38 -10.43
N SER A 145 -5.68 7.71 -11.51
CA SER A 145 -7.09 8.11 -11.45
C SER A 145 -7.98 7.01 -10.87
N VAL A 146 -7.62 5.74 -11.09
CA VAL A 146 -8.31 4.58 -10.49
C VAL A 146 -7.78 4.30 -9.08
N ALA A 147 -6.47 4.26 -8.91
CA ALA A 147 -5.84 3.75 -7.69
C ALA A 147 -5.81 4.76 -6.54
N SER A 148 -5.59 6.04 -6.84
CA SER A 148 -5.32 7.09 -5.85
C SER A 148 -6.60 7.81 -5.43
N LYS A 149 -6.72 8.05 -4.11
CA LYS A 149 -7.79 8.89 -3.54
C LYS A 149 -7.48 10.39 -3.51
N LYS A 150 -6.41 10.82 -4.18
CA LYS A 150 -6.03 12.25 -4.19
C LYS A 150 -6.96 13.11 -5.06
N GLY A 151 -7.69 12.51 -6.00
CA GLY A 151 -8.74 13.15 -6.79
C GLY A 151 -10.13 12.62 -6.44
N ASP A 152 -11.14 12.99 -7.24
CA ASP A 152 -12.53 12.54 -7.08
C ASP A 152 -12.91 11.40 -8.06
N ASP A 153 -12.12 11.20 -9.11
CA ASP A 153 -12.44 10.27 -10.20
C ASP A 153 -12.46 8.80 -9.78
N TRP A 154 -11.69 8.42 -8.75
CA TRP A 154 -11.62 7.04 -8.26
C TRP A 154 -12.98 6.46 -7.86
N VAL A 155 -13.95 7.33 -7.49
CA VAL A 155 -15.32 6.93 -7.12
C VAL A 155 -16.10 6.41 -8.33
N LEU A 156 -15.70 6.82 -9.55
CA LEU A 156 -16.35 6.45 -10.81
C LEU A 156 -15.98 5.03 -11.27
N TYR A 157 -14.87 4.49 -10.77
CA TYR A 157 -14.34 3.20 -11.21
C TYR A 157 -14.69 2.06 -10.25
N HIS A 158 -14.70 0.83 -10.78
CA HIS A 158 -14.62 -0.38 -9.97
C HIS A 158 -13.17 -0.58 -9.50
N ARG A 159 -12.94 -0.54 -8.18
CA ARG A 159 -11.60 -0.65 -7.59
C ARG A 159 -11.41 -1.99 -6.89
N ASP A 160 -10.68 -2.90 -7.53
CA ASP A 160 -10.13 -4.08 -6.86
C ASP A 160 -8.85 -3.67 -6.11
N LEU A 161 -8.97 -3.40 -4.81
CA LEU A 161 -7.84 -2.90 -4.00
C LEU A 161 -6.65 -3.89 -3.94
N PRO A 162 -6.85 -5.21 -3.72
CA PRO A 162 -5.76 -6.18 -3.81
C PRO A 162 -4.97 -6.09 -5.14
N MET A 163 -5.67 -6.04 -6.27
CA MET A 163 -5.04 -5.92 -7.59
C MET A 163 -4.30 -4.59 -7.75
N LEU A 164 -4.93 -3.47 -7.40
CA LEU A 164 -4.31 -2.14 -7.50
C LEU A 164 -3.05 -2.02 -6.61
N MET A 165 -3.04 -2.68 -5.45
CA MET A 165 -1.89 -2.70 -4.56
C MET A 165 -0.74 -3.52 -5.18
N ASP A 166 -1.03 -4.67 -5.80
CA ASP A 166 -0.01 -5.44 -6.53
C ASP A 166 0.61 -4.62 -7.66
N LEU A 167 -0.21 -3.95 -8.47
CA LEU A 167 0.26 -3.09 -9.57
C LEU A 167 1.09 -1.92 -9.04
N SER A 168 0.68 -1.31 -7.92
CA SER A 168 1.45 -0.23 -7.27
C SER A 168 2.84 -0.70 -6.84
N MET A 169 2.93 -1.93 -6.33
CA MET A 169 4.20 -2.55 -5.96
C MET A 169 5.06 -2.90 -7.18
N GLU A 170 4.45 -3.29 -8.30
CA GLU A 170 5.15 -3.56 -9.56
C GLU A 170 5.82 -2.30 -10.13
N ILE A 171 5.14 -1.16 -10.10
CA ILE A 171 5.71 0.14 -10.54
C ILE A 171 6.63 0.79 -9.51
N GLY A 172 6.69 0.26 -8.29
CA GLY A 172 7.51 0.81 -7.20
C GLY A 172 6.93 2.05 -6.51
N ASP A 173 5.62 2.32 -6.65
CA ASP A 173 4.95 3.39 -5.90
C ASP A 173 4.55 2.90 -4.50
N ILE A 174 5.54 2.96 -3.59
CA ILE A 174 5.40 2.51 -2.19
C ILE A 174 4.34 3.33 -1.43
N GLU A 175 4.23 4.64 -1.68
CA GLU A 175 3.29 5.49 -0.96
C GLU A 175 1.84 5.14 -1.32
N LEU A 176 1.57 4.90 -2.61
CA LEU A 176 0.27 4.42 -3.07
C LEU A 176 -0.04 3.01 -2.54
N ALA A 177 0.93 2.10 -2.55
CA ALA A 177 0.75 0.76 -1.97
C ALA A 177 0.40 0.83 -0.47
N LEU A 178 1.01 1.75 0.28
CA LEU A 178 0.67 2.00 1.68
C LEU A 178 -0.74 2.61 1.85
N ASP A 179 -1.16 3.52 0.97
CA ASP A 179 -2.52 4.07 0.96
C ASP A 179 -3.56 2.95 0.72
N LEU A 180 -3.32 2.10 -0.27
CA LEU A 180 -4.18 0.97 -0.62
C LEU A 180 -4.22 -0.10 0.47
N ALA A 181 -3.07 -0.42 1.09
CA ALA A 181 -3.03 -1.33 2.24
C ALA A 181 -3.87 -0.77 3.42
N THR A 182 -3.75 0.53 3.70
CA THR A 182 -4.56 1.20 4.73
C THR A 182 -6.05 1.08 4.41
N GLU A 183 -6.42 1.25 3.14
CA GLU A 183 -7.80 1.11 2.67
C GLU A 183 -8.32 -0.32 2.85
N ILE A 184 -7.56 -1.34 2.44
CA ILE A 184 -7.91 -2.76 2.61
C ILE A 184 -8.15 -3.10 4.09
N ILE A 185 -7.30 -2.59 4.98
CA ILE A 185 -7.37 -2.86 6.43
C ILE A 185 -8.60 -2.20 7.06
N THR A 186 -9.05 -1.06 6.53
CA THR A 186 -10.11 -0.23 7.13
C THR A 186 -11.49 -0.47 6.55
N GLN A 187 -11.60 -0.85 5.28
CA GLN A 187 -12.89 -0.99 4.62
C GLN A 187 -13.54 -2.35 4.90
N PRO A 188 -14.81 -2.38 5.37
CA PRO A 188 -15.54 -3.61 5.69
C PRO A 188 -15.42 -4.74 4.66
N PRO A 189 -15.69 -4.54 3.35
CA PRO A 189 -15.69 -5.66 2.40
C PRO A 189 -14.34 -6.39 2.34
N HIS A 190 -13.23 -5.66 2.45
CA HIS A 190 -11.88 -6.21 2.34
C HIS A 190 -11.33 -6.71 3.68
N CYS A 191 -11.58 -6.01 4.78
CA CYS A 191 -11.09 -6.44 6.09
C CYS A 191 -11.84 -7.67 6.66
N HIS A 192 -12.96 -8.08 6.06
CA HIS A 192 -13.59 -9.38 6.30
C HIS A 192 -12.96 -10.52 5.48
N ASN A 193 -12.29 -10.20 4.37
CA ASN A 193 -11.64 -11.18 3.51
C ASN A 193 -10.21 -11.48 4.00
N SER A 194 -9.97 -12.71 4.46
CA SER A 194 -8.65 -13.13 4.94
C SER A 194 -7.57 -13.08 3.88
N ASN A 195 -7.92 -13.30 2.60
CA ASN A 195 -6.96 -13.30 1.50
C ASN A 195 -6.48 -11.88 1.20
N ASP A 196 -7.38 -10.90 1.20
CA ASP A 196 -7.04 -9.49 0.96
C ASP A 196 -6.12 -8.97 2.08
N LEU A 197 -6.45 -9.30 3.33
CA LEU A 197 -5.62 -8.96 4.50
C LEU A 197 -4.25 -9.64 4.46
N LEU A 198 -4.17 -10.91 4.06
CA LEU A 198 -2.91 -11.61 3.90
C LEU A 198 -2.05 -10.98 2.80
N ARG A 199 -2.66 -10.61 1.67
CA ARG A 199 -1.97 -9.93 0.57
C ARG A 199 -1.42 -8.58 1.01
N ALA A 200 -2.21 -7.78 1.73
CA ALA A 200 -1.77 -6.50 2.30
C ALA A 200 -0.61 -6.71 3.29
N LEU A 201 -0.70 -7.72 4.15
CA LEU A 201 0.37 -8.07 5.09
C LEU A 201 1.67 -8.46 4.39
N LEU A 202 1.61 -9.23 3.30
CA LEU A 202 2.80 -9.62 2.53
C LEU A 202 3.50 -8.41 1.93
N HIS A 203 2.75 -7.48 1.32
CA HIS A 203 3.34 -6.25 0.79
C HIS A 203 3.88 -5.33 1.86
N LEU A 204 3.18 -5.16 2.99
CA LEU A 204 3.66 -4.37 4.12
C LEU A 204 4.97 -4.94 4.69
N ARG A 205 5.10 -6.27 4.78
CA ARG A 205 6.37 -6.92 5.15
C ARG A 205 7.46 -6.59 4.16
N PHE A 206 7.21 -6.79 2.86
CA PHE A 206 8.19 -6.51 1.82
C PHE A 206 8.62 -5.04 1.82
N ILE A 207 7.69 -4.08 1.95
CA ILE A 207 7.99 -2.65 2.06
C ILE A 207 8.86 -2.37 3.29
N GLY A 208 8.48 -2.90 4.46
CA GLY A 208 9.23 -2.73 5.69
C GLY A 208 10.65 -3.27 5.61
N GLU A 209 10.82 -4.50 5.11
CA GLU A 209 12.12 -5.14 4.94
C GLU A 209 12.98 -4.38 3.93
N SER A 210 12.44 -4.06 2.77
CA SER A 210 13.13 -3.28 1.72
C SER A 210 13.59 -1.92 2.23
N THR A 211 12.74 -1.23 3.01
CA THR A 211 13.07 0.09 3.56
C THR A 211 14.17 0.01 4.63
N ILE A 212 14.14 -0.99 5.52
CA ILE A 212 15.19 -1.23 6.52
C ILE A 212 16.54 -1.54 5.86
N GLN A 213 16.50 -2.28 4.76
CA GLN A 213 17.69 -2.71 4.05
C GLN A 213 18.31 -1.62 3.16
N SER A 214 17.55 -0.56 2.87
CA SER A 214 18.03 0.59 2.11
C SER A 214 19.27 1.22 2.76
N SER A 215 20.17 1.77 1.94
CA SER A 215 21.35 2.52 2.41
C SER A 215 20.96 3.71 3.29
N ASP A 216 19.79 4.29 3.03
CA ASP A 216 19.36 5.59 3.52
C ASP A 216 18.25 5.47 4.57
N LEU A 217 18.38 4.51 5.51
CA LEU A 217 17.41 4.37 6.58
C LEU A 217 17.30 5.64 7.46
N ALA A 218 18.40 6.38 7.59
CA ALA A 218 18.43 7.66 8.30
C ALA A 218 17.68 8.77 7.54
N ASP A 219 17.31 8.55 6.28
CA ASP A 219 16.49 9.51 5.53
C ASP A 219 15.08 9.60 6.11
N ARG A 220 14.55 10.83 6.07
CA ARG A 220 13.22 11.15 6.60
C ARG A 220 12.13 10.37 5.87
N HIS A 221 12.28 10.12 4.57
CA HIS A 221 11.32 9.34 3.80
C HIS A 221 11.28 7.88 4.27
N SER A 222 12.44 7.23 4.41
CA SER A 222 12.54 5.84 4.87
C SER A 222 11.91 5.64 6.25
N LEU A 223 12.16 6.58 7.18
CA LEU A 223 11.54 6.55 8.50
C LEU A 223 10.01 6.76 8.43
N GLN A 224 9.54 7.63 7.54
CA GLN A 224 8.11 7.85 7.33
C GLN A 224 7.42 6.61 6.76
N VAL A 225 8.00 5.96 5.76
CA VAL A 225 7.50 4.69 5.19
C VAL A 225 7.40 3.63 6.28
N LEU A 226 8.46 3.42 7.06
CA LEU A 226 8.44 2.45 8.16
C LEU A 226 7.43 2.78 9.24
N ARG A 227 7.27 4.07 9.55
CA ARG A 227 6.25 4.53 10.49
C ARG A 227 4.86 4.13 10.01
N ARG A 228 4.56 4.38 8.73
CA ARG A 228 3.28 4.01 8.10
C ARG A 228 3.07 2.50 8.11
N THR A 229 4.10 1.71 7.81
CA THR A 229 4.06 0.24 7.90
C THR A 229 3.73 -0.24 9.31
N ILE A 230 4.39 0.29 10.34
CA ILE A 230 4.12 -0.05 11.75
C ILE A 230 2.69 0.34 12.15
N LEU A 231 2.21 1.50 11.70
CA LEU A 231 0.83 1.93 11.95
C LEU A 231 -0.19 0.98 11.31
N ASN A 232 0.05 0.51 10.08
CA ASN A 232 -0.80 -0.47 9.42
C ASN A 232 -0.82 -1.81 10.17
N PHE A 233 0.33 -2.31 10.64
CA PHE A 233 0.37 -3.50 11.50
C PHE A 233 -0.43 -3.32 12.79
N ASN A 234 -0.30 -2.17 13.44
CA ASN A 234 -1.09 -1.85 14.64
C ASN A 234 -2.60 -1.81 14.33
N MET A 235 -3.00 -1.24 13.19
CA MET A 235 -4.40 -1.18 12.78
C MET A 235 -4.98 -2.58 12.56
N MET A 236 -4.24 -3.48 11.92
CA MET A 236 -4.64 -4.88 11.78
C MET A 236 -4.74 -5.58 13.15
N ALA A 237 -3.70 -5.43 14.00
CA ALA A 237 -3.63 -6.10 15.30
C ALA A 237 -4.68 -5.61 16.31
N THR A 238 -5.09 -4.35 16.21
CA THR A 238 -6.11 -3.74 17.09
C THR A 238 -7.50 -3.69 16.45
N SER A 239 -7.67 -4.28 15.26
CA SER A 239 -8.96 -4.30 14.58
C SER A 239 -10.04 -4.95 15.46
N LYS A 240 -11.25 -4.39 15.36
CA LYS A 240 -12.45 -4.97 16.01
C LYS A 240 -12.81 -6.33 15.41
N LEU A 241 -12.41 -6.57 14.17
CA LEU A 241 -12.68 -7.80 13.46
C LEU A 241 -11.67 -8.88 13.84
N GLU A 242 -12.20 -10.06 14.16
CA GLU A 242 -11.40 -11.20 14.59
C GLU A 242 -10.52 -11.74 13.45
N SER A 243 -10.99 -11.70 12.20
CA SER A 243 -10.22 -12.08 11.00
C SER A 243 -8.92 -11.29 10.89
N ALA A 244 -9.01 -9.96 10.90
CA ALA A 244 -7.87 -9.05 10.85
C ALA A 244 -6.92 -9.21 12.06
N ARG A 245 -7.49 -9.42 13.26
CA ARG A 245 -6.68 -9.62 14.46
C ARG A 245 -5.91 -10.94 14.42
N LYS A 246 -6.51 -12.01 13.89
CA LYS A 246 -5.86 -13.32 13.78
C LYS A 246 -4.82 -13.37 12.66
N SER A 247 -4.93 -12.53 11.64
CA SER A 247 -3.99 -12.52 10.52
C SER A 247 -2.60 -12.00 10.89
N ILE A 248 -2.46 -11.29 12.00
CA ILE A 248 -1.19 -10.65 12.39
C ILE A 248 -0.88 -10.84 13.88
N SER A 249 0.40 -11.08 14.17
CA SER A 249 0.93 -10.95 15.52
C SER A 249 1.92 -9.79 15.53
N MET A 250 1.51 -8.65 16.11
CA MET A 250 2.32 -7.42 16.10
C MET A 250 3.75 -7.67 16.60
N SER A 251 3.90 -8.43 17.69
CA SER A 251 5.22 -8.72 18.24
C SER A 251 6.10 -9.51 17.28
N GLU A 252 5.52 -10.45 16.53
CA GLU A 252 6.26 -11.28 15.57
C GLU A 252 6.66 -10.47 14.33
N GLU A 253 5.78 -9.61 13.82
CA GLU A 253 6.13 -8.75 12.67
C GLU A 253 7.27 -7.77 13.02
N LEU A 254 7.23 -7.17 14.21
CA LEU A 254 8.30 -6.29 14.67
C LEU A 254 9.63 -7.03 14.87
N ILE A 255 9.60 -8.28 15.34
CA ILE A 255 10.80 -9.12 15.46
C ILE A 255 11.37 -9.41 14.06
N ARG A 256 10.55 -9.78 13.09
CA ARG A 256 11.00 -10.02 11.71
C ARG A 256 11.67 -8.79 11.10
N LEU A 257 11.10 -7.61 11.31
CA LEU A 257 11.71 -6.36 10.87
C LEU A 257 13.03 -6.06 11.59
N LEU A 258 13.11 -6.28 12.92
CA LEU A 258 14.36 -6.16 13.67
C LEU A 258 15.44 -7.13 13.18
N GLU A 259 15.07 -8.37 12.87
CA GLU A 259 15.97 -9.37 12.32
C GLU A 259 16.47 -8.96 10.92
N SER A 260 15.68 -8.21 10.16
CA SER A 260 16.10 -7.67 8.87
C SER A 260 17.16 -6.56 8.98
N CYS A 261 17.28 -5.88 10.13
CA CYS A 261 18.35 -4.92 10.39
C CYS A 261 19.74 -5.58 10.42
N ALA A 262 19.81 -6.89 10.66
CA ALA A 262 21.01 -7.65 10.98
C ALA A 262 22.04 -7.91 9.88
N LYS A 263 21.82 -7.42 8.66
CA LYS A 263 22.65 -7.74 7.48
C LYS A 263 24.12 -7.28 7.67
N PRO A 264 25.10 -7.84 6.93
CA PRO A 264 26.47 -8.13 7.43
C PRO A 264 27.41 -6.94 7.67
N ASP A 265 26.93 -5.69 7.63
CA ASP A 265 27.76 -4.50 7.86
C ASP A 265 27.63 -4.00 9.30
N VAL A 266 28.48 -4.54 10.19
CA VAL A 266 28.37 -4.45 11.66
C VAL A 266 28.20 -3.02 12.20
N LEU A 267 28.83 -2.01 11.59
CA LEU A 267 28.74 -0.61 12.04
C LEU A 267 27.43 0.05 11.65
N ARG A 268 26.90 -0.25 10.45
CA ARG A 268 25.60 0.25 10.00
C ARG A 268 24.45 -0.47 10.69
N THR A 269 24.66 -1.71 11.11
CA THR A 269 23.66 -2.52 11.82
C THR A 269 23.23 -1.88 13.14
N THR A 270 24.14 -1.34 13.94
CA THR A 270 23.81 -0.75 15.25
C THR A 270 23.00 0.54 15.14
N GLU A 271 23.35 1.43 14.20
CA GLU A 271 22.61 2.68 13.95
C GLU A 271 21.19 2.39 13.43
N ARG A 272 21.07 1.42 12.52
CA ARG A 272 19.76 1.02 11.96
C ARG A 272 18.87 0.38 13.01
N GLU A 273 19.42 -0.52 13.82
CA GLU A 273 18.72 -1.12 14.96
C GLU A 273 18.27 -0.01 15.93
N GLN A 274 19.11 0.99 16.21
CA GLN A 274 18.75 2.11 17.09
C GLN A 274 17.63 2.99 16.53
N ALA A 275 17.70 3.36 15.26
CA ALA A 275 16.66 4.14 14.60
C ALA A 275 15.32 3.38 14.59
N PHE A 276 15.34 2.10 14.23
CA PHE A 276 14.13 1.26 14.19
C PHE A 276 13.53 1.05 15.59
N VAL A 277 14.34 0.73 16.60
CA VAL A 277 13.86 0.53 17.98
C VAL A 277 13.24 1.83 18.53
N THR A 278 13.82 2.99 18.22
CA THR A 278 13.24 4.29 18.58
C THR A 278 11.88 4.49 17.91
N LEU A 279 11.80 4.21 16.60
CA LEU A 279 10.55 4.31 15.83
C LEU A 279 9.45 3.39 16.37
N VAL A 280 9.79 2.15 16.71
CA VAL A 280 8.87 1.18 17.31
C VAL A 280 8.38 1.66 18.67
N ALA A 281 9.26 2.18 19.52
CA ALA A 281 8.89 2.71 20.83
C ALA A 281 7.93 3.91 20.76
N GLU A 282 7.98 4.69 19.69
CA GLU A 282 7.12 5.86 19.48
C GLU A 282 5.76 5.53 18.85
N ASN A 283 5.66 4.43 18.09
CA ASN A 283 4.49 4.15 17.25
C ASN A 283 3.75 2.84 17.57
N ALA A 284 4.35 1.90 18.31
CA ALA A 284 3.71 0.65 18.71
C ALA A 284 3.15 0.70 20.13
N SER A 285 2.24 -0.23 20.46
CA SER A 285 1.69 -0.31 21.81
C SER A 285 2.80 -0.72 22.80
N PRO A 286 2.83 -0.17 24.04
CA PRO A 286 3.88 -0.52 25.00
C PRO A 286 3.96 -2.02 25.31
N LYS A 287 2.83 -2.74 25.25
CA LYS A 287 2.79 -4.19 25.40
C LYS A 287 3.59 -4.87 24.29
N ASP A 288 3.32 -4.51 23.03
CA ASP A 288 3.97 -5.10 21.88
C ASP A 288 5.47 -4.77 21.89
N VAL A 289 5.84 -3.52 22.16
CA VAL A 289 7.24 -3.09 22.31
C VAL A 289 7.98 -3.94 23.35
N ILE A 290 7.42 -4.10 24.56
CA ILE A 290 8.03 -4.91 25.62
C ILE A 290 8.15 -6.37 25.18
N THR A 291 7.11 -6.95 24.58
CA THR A 291 7.17 -8.35 24.13
C THR A 291 8.18 -8.57 23.01
N THR A 292 8.27 -7.65 22.05
CA THR A 292 9.25 -7.68 20.96
C THR A 292 10.66 -7.59 21.52
N LEU A 293 10.94 -6.60 22.38
CA LEU A 293 12.26 -6.41 22.97
C LEU A 293 12.66 -7.56 23.90
N ALA A 294 11.71 -8.18 24.61
CA ALA A 294 11.97 -9.35 25.44
C ALA A 294 12.29 -10.61 24.63
N LYS A 295 11.72 -10.75 23.43
CA LYS A 295 12.01 -11.86 22.51
C LYS A 295 13.26 -11.59 21.65
N TRP A 296 13.66 -10.33 21.50
CA TRP A 296 14.81 -9.95 20.70
C TRP A 296 16.12 -10.33 21.40
N ASN A 297 16.65 -11.50 21.05
CA ASN A 297 17.78 -12.14 21.74
C ASN A 297 19.15 -11.72 21.18
N ARG A 298 19.42 -10.41 21.06
CA ARG A 298 20.73 -9.88 20.62
C ARG A 298 21.49 -9.22 21.76
N SER A 299 22.61 -9.83 22.14
CA SER A 299 23.33 -9.58 23.40
C SER A 299 24.19 -8.30 23.43
N ASN A 300 24.54 -7.70 22.28
CA ASN A 300 25.64 -6.73 22.23
C ASN A 300 25.21 -5.26 22.11
N ALA A 301 23.98 -4.96 21.69
CA ALA A 301 23.43 -3.59 21.54
C ALA A 301 22.30 -3.26 22.55
N ALA A 302 21.97 -4.22 23.43
CA ALA A 302 20.74 -4.22 24.21
C ALA A 302 20.67 -3.16 25.34
N SER A 303 21.77 -2.52 25.75
CA SER A 303 21.71 -1.56 26.88
C SER A 303 21.45 -0.12 26.44
N VAL A 304 22.23 0.37 25.45
CA VAL A 304 22.22 1.79 25.07
C VAL A 304 20.96 2.18 24.30
N THR A 305 20.43 1.27 23.49
CA THR A 305 19.28 1.54 22.61
C THR A 305 17.94 1.16 23.25
N VAL A 306 17.89 0.04 23.96
CA VAL A 306 16.63 -0.54 24.46
C VAL A 306 16.12 0.23 25.68
N MET A 307 17.00 0.68 26.57
CA MET A 307 16.59 1.38 27.79
C MET A 307 15.90 2.73 27.52
N PRO A 308 16.42 3.60 26.63
CA PRO A 308 15.69 4.79 26.18
C PRO A 308 14.36 4.45 25.52
N ALA A 309 14.32 3.46 24.64
CA ALA A 309 13.11 3.05 23.94
C ALA A 309 12.02 2.52 24.88
N LEU A 310 12.39 1.69 25.86
CA LEU A 310 11.50 1.24 26.93
C LEU A 310 11.01 2.43 27.76
N ARG A 311 11.89 3.36 28.12
CA ARG A 311 11.52 4.55 28.88
C ARG A 311 10.53 5.41 28.10
N SER A 312 10.77 5.65 26.82
CA SER A 312 9.87 6.40 25.93
C SER A 312 8.52 5.70 25.81
N SER A 313 8.51 4.38 25.55
CA SER A 313 7.28 3.58 25.44
C SER A 313 6.45 3.60 26.72
N LEU A 314 7.09 3.41 27.88
CA LEU A 314 6.43 3.44 29.19
C LEU A 314 5.95 4.86 29.55
N THR A 315 6.73 5.89 29.21
CA THR A 315 6.33 7.29 29.44
C THR A 315 5.15 7.66 28.57
N TRP A 316 5.16 7.26 27.30
CA TRP A 316 4.07 7.47 26.36
C TRP A 316 2.81 6.70 26.82
N GLY A 317 2.96 5.42 27.18
CA GLY A 317 1.88 4.62 27.75
C GLY A 317 1.30 5.17 29.07
N ALA A 318 2.14 5.80 29.90
CA ALA A 318 1.70 6.46 31.13
C ALA A 318 1.00 7.81 30.87
N ARG A 319 1.39 8.54 29.82
CA ARG A 319 0.79 9.83 29.42
C ARG A 319 -0.50 9.68 28.59
N GLY A 320 -0.63 8.59 27.84
CA GLY A 320 -1.80 8.29 26.98
C GLY A 320 -3.13 8.05 27.73
N GLY A 321 -3.14 8.13 29.07
CA GLY A 321 -4.36 8.20 29.86
C GLY A 321 -5.08 6.87 30.09
N VAL A 322 -5.93 6.90 31.12
CA VAL A 322 -6.58 5.85 31.93
C VAL A 322 -7.38 4.76 31.16
N GLN A 323 -7.42 4.77 29.83
CA GLN A 323 -8.27 3.87 29.03
C GLN A 323 -7.65 2.52 28.64
N LYS A 324 -6.33 2.32 28.83
CA LYS A 324 -5.66 1.03 28.57
C LYS A 324 -4.98 0.49 29.83
N GLU A 325 -5.17 -0.81 30.11
CA GLU A 325 -4.85 -1.52 31.35
C GLU A 325 -3.45 -1.23 31.95
N LEU A 326 -2.44 -1.01 31.12
CA LEU A 326 -1.06 -0.73 31.53
C LEU A 326 -0.91 0.63 32.23
N SER A 327 -1.65 1.65 31.76
CA SER A 327 -1.67 2.98 32.40
C SER A 327 -2.28 2.92 33.80
N GLY A 328 -3.33 2.10 33.98
CA GLY A 328 -3.93 1.82 35.28
C GLY A 328 -3.00 1.04 36.20
N ALA A 329 -2.24 0.07 35.69
CA ALA A 329 -1.22 -0.63 36.47
C ALA A 329 -0.07 0.29 36.91
N LEU A 330 0.46 1.12 36.00
CA LEU A 330 1.53 2.07 36.31
C LEU A 330 1.07 3.19 37.24
N MET A 331 -0.16 3.69 37.10
CA MET A 331 -0.76 4.65 38.01
C MET A 331 -0.99 4.05 39.39
N ARG A 332 -1.45 2.79 39.48
CA ARG A 332 -1.55 2.07 40.76
C ARG A 332 -0.18 1.90 41.43
N ILE A 333 0.86 1.57 40.67
CA ILE A 333 2.24 1.49 41.19
C ILE A 333 2.73 2.87 41.65
N ARG A 334 2.46 3.94 40.88
CA ARG A 334 2.83 5.31 41.25
C ARG A 334 2.08 5.79 42.48
N GLN A 335 0.78 5.49 42.59
CA GLN A 335 -0.05 5.81 43.76
C GLN A 335 0.40 5.02 44.99
N ALA A 336 0.72 3.73 44.85
CA ALA A 336 1.27 2.91 45.93
C ALA A 336 2.60 3.46 46.44
N ARG A 337 3.53 3.80 45.54
CA ARG A 337 4.81 4.45 45.91
C ARG A 337 4.62 5.85 46.52
N GLY A 338 3.58 6.57 46.10
CA GLY A 338 3.20 7.86 46.69
C GLY A 338 2.64 7.69 48.11
N HIS A 339 1.83 6.66 48.35
CA HIS A 339 1.31 6.31 49.67
C HIS A 339 2.42 5.81 50.61
N ASP A 340 3.34 4.97 50.14
CA ASP A 340 4.48 4.51 50.96
C ASP A 340 5.40 5.67 51.40
N ARG A 341 5.63 6.65 50.51
CA ARG A 341 6.37 7.87 50.89
C ARG A 341 5.61 8.74 51.89
N HIS A 342 4.28 8.73 51.85
CA HIS A 342 3.44 9.50 52.77
C HIS A 342 3.27 8.82 54.14
N VAL A 343 3.35 7.48 54.18
CA VAL A 343 3.36 6.68 55.42
C VAL A 343 4.75 6.75 56.08
N MET A 344 5.84 6.63 55.31
CA MET A 344 7.20 6.82 55.86
C MET A 344 7.49 8.24 56.37
N MET A 345 6.74 9.25 55.94
CA MET A 345 6.83 10.62 56.49
C MET A 345 5.89 10.88 57.68
N LYS A 346 4.92 9.99 57.96
CA LYS A 346 4.05 10.11 59.15
C LYS A 346 4.56 9.33 60.34
N ASP A 347 5.41 8.33 60.13
CA ASP A 347 5.97 7.47 61.19
C ASP A 347 7.40 7.88 61.63
N THR A 348 7.87 9.07 61.25
CA THR A 348 9.18 9.62 61.68
C THR A 348 9.23 10.07 63.14
N HIS A 349 8.32 9.59 64.00
CA HIS A 349 8.40 9.80 65.44
C HIS A 349 8.52 8.54 66.31
N ASP A 350 8.55 7.32 65.76
CA ASP A 350 8.63 6.10 66.59
C ASP A 350 9.45 4.96 65.99
N TRP A 351 10.68 5.23 65.54
CA TRP A 351 11.63 4.16 65.15
C TRP A 351 13.01 4.33 65.78
N GLN A 352 13.06 4.35 67.11
CA GLN A 352 14.24 3.89 67.86
C GLN A 352 13.91 2.54 68.48
N HIS A 353 14.15 1.47 67.72
CA HIS A 353 14.54 0.12 68.16
C HIS A 353 14.00 -0.96 67.20
N PHE A 354 14.79 -1.34 66.20
CA PHE A 354 14.84 -2.73 65.74
C PHE A 354 16.22 -3.02 65.12
N PRO A 355 16.97 -4.03 65.60
CA PRO A 355 18.20 -4.46 64.98
C PRO A 355 17.91 -5.49 63.89
N GLY A 356 18.55 -5.34 62.72
CA GLY A 356 18.70 -6.44 61.76
C GLY A 356 17.95 -6.28 60.44
N HIS A 357 18.40 -5.38 59.57
CA HIS A 357 18.17 -5.52 58.12
C HIS A 357 19.38 -5.02 57.33
N LYS A 358 20.46 -5.81 57.40
CA LYS A 358 21.53 -5.81 56.39
C LYS A 358 21.53 -7.19 55.74
N GLN A 359 20.66 -7.41 54.73
CA GLN A 359 20.78 -8.42 53.65
C GLN A 359 19.41 -8.59 52.97
N ALA A 360 19.11 -7.77 51.97
CA ALA A 360 18.02 -8.06 51.01
C ALA A 360 18.15 -7.27 49.69
N LEU A 361 19.38 -6.97 49.23
CA LEU A 361 19.59 -6.27 47.96
C LEU A 361 20.69 -6.88 47.07
N SER A 362 21.03 -8.16 47.28
CA SER A 362 21.87 -8.91 46.35
C SER A 362 21.10 -10.14 45.85
N GLY A 363 20.43 -10.02 44.72
CA GLY A 363 19.79 -11.17 44.08
C GLY A 363 18.50 -10.84 43.34
N VAL A 364 18.54 -9.90 42.40
CA VAL A 364 17.49 -9.84 41.36
C VAL A 364 18.17 -9.70 40.01
N ALA A 365 18.87 -10.77 39.63
CA ALA A 365 19.11 -11.08 38.23
C ALA A 365 17.84 -11.71 37.64
N ASP A 366 17.60 -11.40 36.38
CA ASP A 366 16.75 -12.10 35.41
C ASP A 366 15.22 -12.07 35.57
N GLY A 367 14.58 -11.35 34.63
CA GLY A 367 13.32 -11.72 33.97
C GLY A 367 12.02 -11.68 34.78
N ARG A 368 12.07 -11.95 36.09
CA ARG A 368 10.89 -12.17 36.94
C ARG A 368 10.11 -10.90 37.25
N ILE A 369 10.78 -9.74 37.24
CA ILE A 369 10.09 -8.45 37.38
C ILE A 369 9.14 -8.23 36.20
N TRP A 370 9.58 -8.57 34.99
CA TRP A 370 8.80 -8.37 33.76
C TRP A 370 7.64 -9.34 33.67
N GLN A 371 7.82 -10.60 34.05
CA GLN A 371 6.71 -11.56 34.17
C GLN A 371 5.66 -11.11 35.19
N LYS A 372 6.06 -10.59 36.36
CA LYS A 372 5.13 -10.07 37.38
C LYS A 372 4.41 -8.78 36.93
N LEU A 373 5.06 -7.95 36.12
CA LEU A 373 4.45 -6.75 35.56
C LEU A 373 3.40 -7.10 34.48
N MET A 374 3.71 -8.09 33.64
CA MET A 374 2.85 -8.56 32.55
C MET A 374 1.65 -9.38 33.06
N SER A 375 1.77 -10.06 34.20
CA SER A 375 0.66 -10.83 34.81
C SER A 375 -0.28 -9.99 35.67
N GLY A 376 -0.01 -8.69 35.87
CA GLY A 376 -0.79 -7.82 36.75
C GLY A 376 -0.66 -8.15 38.25
N ASP A 377 0.27 -9.05 38.61
CA ASP A 377 0.32 -9.72 39.92
C ASP A 377 1.36 -9.08 40.87
N ALA A 378 1.70 -7.82 40.63
CA ALA A 378 2.58 -7.04 41.48
C ALA A 378 1.88 -6.64 42.79
N ARG A 379 1.58 -7.62 43.65
CA ARG A 379 1.28 -7.38 45.06
C ARG A 379 2.59 -7.25 45.83
N ILE A 380 2.86 -6.05 46.31
CA ILE A 380 3.93 -5.83 47.30
C ILE A 380 3.41 -6.46 48.61
N LYS A 381 4.11 -7.49 49.11
CA LYS A 381 3.84 -8.03 50.45
C LYS A 381 4.15 -6.92 51.45
N LYS A 382 3.15 -6.60 52.27
CA LYS A 382 3.25 -5.69 53.42
C LYS A 382 4.34 -6.15 54.38
#